data_AF-A0A6B3F3B1-F1
#
_entry.id   AF-A0A6B3F3B1-F1
#
_cell.length_a   1.000
_cell.length_b   1.000
_cell.length_c   1.000
_cell.angle_alpha   90.00
_cell.angle_beta   90.00
_cell.angle_gamma   90.00
#
_symmetry.space_group_name_H-M   'P 1'
#
loop_
_entity.id
_entity.type
_entity.pdbx_description
1 polymer ?
#
loop_
_entity_poly.entity_id
_entity_poly.type
_entity_poly.pdbx_seq_one_letter_code
_entity_poly.pdbx_strand_id
1 'polypeptide(L)'
;ASMSAEDVDVLLNKKSGLYGLCGDNDMREITRRADEGDRTARLAFDVYIHRLRKYIGAYTAVLGRVDALAFTAGVGENSAPVRAAAVDGLTGLGLAV
;
A
#
# COMPACT_ATOMS: atom_id res chain seq x y z
N ALA A 1 -20.42 7.18 19.16
CA ALA A 1 -20.18 8.63 19.28
C ALA A 1 -20.45 9.27 17.92
N SER A 2 -21.19 10.37 17.86
CA SER A 2 -21.35 11.13 16.61
C SER A 2 -20.22 12.13 16.50
N MET A 3 -19.37 11.97 15.48
CA MET A 3 -18.27 12.88 15.16
C MET A 3 -18.79 14.06 14.32
N SER A 4 -18.26 15.26 14.51
CA SER A 4 -18.51 16.38 13.58
C SER A 4 -17.84 16.12 12.22
N ALA A 5 -18.20 16.88 11.19
CA ALA A 5 -17.55 16.77 9.89
C ALA A 5 -16.04 17.10 9.99
N GLU A 6 -15.70 18.09 10.80
CA GLU A 6 -14.31 18.47 11.10
C GLU A 6 -13.55 17.35 11.81
N ASP A 7 -14.19 16.67 12.77
CA ASP A 7 -13.56 15.53 13.45
C ASP A 7 -13.29 14.36 12.49
N VAL A 8 -14.20 14.13 11.53
CA VAL A 8 -14.01 13.09 10.50
C VAL A 8 -12.87 13.47 9.55
N ASP A 9 -12.77 14.73 9.16
CA ASP A 9 -11.65 15.19 8.31
C ASP A 9 -10.30 14.95 9.01
N VAL A 10 -10.21 15.32 10.29
CA VAL A 10 -9.00 15.07 11.10
C VAL A 10 -8.71 13.57 11.21
N LEU A 11 -9.74 12.75 11.43
CA LEU A 11 -9.59 11.30 11.50
C LEU A 11 -8.98 10.74 10.21
N LEU A 12 -9.55 11.10 9.05
CA LEU A 12 -9.14 10.58 7.76
C LEU A 12 -7.75 11.08 7.34
N ASN A 13 -7.45 12.36 7.58
CA ASN A 13 -6.20 12.96 7.13
C ASN A 13 -5.03 12.77 8.09
N LYS A 14 -5.26 12.61 9.39
CA LYS A 14 -4.20 12.62 10.42
C LYS A 14 -4.10 11.36 11.25
N LYS A 15 -5.17 10.56 11.35
CA LYS A 15 -5.24 9.41 12.28
C LYS A 15 -5.58 8.09 11.58
N SER A 16 -5.56 8.06 10.25
CA SER A 16 -5.88 6.88 9.44
C SER A 16 -4.65 6.36 8.70
N GLY A 17 -4.85 5.57 7.64
CA GLY A 17 -3.76 5.00 6.86
C GLY A 17 -2.92 4.02 7.68
N LEU A 18 -1.63 3.96 7.37
CA LEU A 18 -0.69 3.07 8.07
C LEU A 18 -0.62 3.38 9.57
N TYR A 19 -0.59 4.67 9.93
CA TYR A 19 -0.57 5.09 11.33
C TYR A 19 -1.83 4.67 12.08
N GLY A 20 -3.01 4.85 11.49
CA GLY A 20 -4.25 4.38 12.09
C GLY A 20 -4.32 2.86 12.26
N LEU A 21 -3.60 2.11 11.40
CA LEU A 21 -3.59 0.64 11.44
C LEU A 21 -2.55 0.07 12.41
N CYS A 22 -1.33 0.61 12.44
CA CYS A 22 -0.20 0.03 13.17
C CYS A 22 0.64 1.01 14.01
N GLY A 23 0.21 2.27 14.10
CA GLY A 23 0.86 3.32 14.88
C GLY A 23 2.09 3.94 14.22
N ASP A 24 2.40 3.60 12.97
CA ASP A 24 3.56 4.11 12.24
C ASP A 24 3.19 4.49 10.79
N ASN A 25 3.91 5.43 10.20
CA ASN A 25 3.79 5.83 8.80
C ASN A 25 5.07 5.59 7.99
N ASP A 26 6.19 5.24 8.61
CA ASP A 26 7.42 4.89 7.90
C ASP A 26 7.35 3.44 7.41
N MET A 27 7.23 3.27 6.09
CA MET A 27 7.16 1.94 5.47
C MET A 27 8.38 1.05 5.78
N ARG A 28 9.56 1.65 6.04
CA ARG A 28 10.77 0.89 6.39
C ARG A 28 10.60 0.21 7.75
N GLU A 29 10.10 0.95 8.72
CA GLU A 29 9.87 0.46 10.07
C GLU A 29 8.72 -0.54 10.12
N ILE A 30 7.66 -0.29 9.35
CA ILE A 30 6.53 -1.22 9.21
C ILE A 30 7.00 -2.56 8.63
N THR A 31 7.82 -2.53 7.58
CA THR A 31 8.34 -3.76 6.96
C THR A 31 9.25 -4.51 7.94
N ARG A 32 10.17 -3.80 8.62
CA ARG A 32 11.05 -4.40 9.64
C ARG A 32 10.25 -5.08 10.75
N ARG A 33 9.25 -4.39 11.32
CA ARG A 33 8.37 -4.93 12.36
C ARG A 33 7.56 -6.14 11.87
N ALA A 34 7.05 -6.08 10.64
CA ALA A 34 6.32 -7.20 10.04
C ALA A 34 7.21 -8.45 9.90
N ASP A 35 8.47 -8.27 9.49
CA ASP A 35 9.46 -9.36 9.37
C ASP A 35 9.85 -9.93 10.75
N GLU A 36 9.81 -9.11 11.79
CA GLU A 36 10.01 -9.51 13.20
C GLU A 36 8.76 -10.15 13.85
N GLY A 37 7.67 -10.32 13.08
CA GLY A 37 6.46 -11.00 13.53
C GLY A 37 5.38 -10.10 14.14
N ASP A 38 5.52 -8.77 14.04
CA ASP A 38 4.44 -7.84 14.41
C ASP A 38 3.26 -7.99 13.46
N ARG A 39 2.21 -8.65 13.96
CA ARG A 39 0.99 -8.95 13.19
C ARG A 39 0.24 -7.69 12.75
N THR A 40 0.32 -6.60 13.53
CA THR A 40 -0.39 -5.36 13.21
C THR A 40 0.35 -4.59 12.11
N ALA A 41 1.67 -4.54 12.17
CA ALA A 41 2.50 -3.99 11.09
C ALA A 41 2.31 -4.80 9.79
N ARG A 42 2.29 -6.14 9.91
CA ARG A 42 2.01 -7.03 8.77
C ARG A 42 0.65 -6.74 8.14
N LEU A 43 -0.40 -6.63 8.96
CA LEU A 43 -1.74 -6.29 8.47
C LEU A 43 -1.77 -4.92 7.77
N ALA A 44 -1.11 -3.91 8.32
CA ALA A 44 -1.04 -2.59 7.70
C ALA A 44 -0.35 -2.63 6.32
N PHE A 45 0.76 -3.36 6.22
CA PHE A 45 1.45 -3.61 4.96
C PHE A 45 0.53 -4.33 3.95
N ASP A 46 -0.12 -5.41 4.36
CA ASP A 46 -0.99 -6.20 3.48
C ASP A 46 -2.21 -5.39 2.99
N VAL A 47 -2.80 -4.53 3.83
CA VAL A 47 -3.88 -3.60 3.45
C VAL A 47 -3.38 -2.56 2.43
N TYR A 48 -2.18 -2.02 2.63
CA TYR A 48 -1.55 -1.08 1.70
C TYR A 48 -1.34 -1.74 0.33
N ILE A 49 -0.74 -2.93 0.29
CA ILE A 49 -0.50 -3.69 -0.94
C ILE A 49 -1.82 -4.08 -1.61
N HIS A 50 -2.81 -4.55 -0.85
CA HIS A 50 -4.13 -4.89 -1.38
C HIS A 50 -4.76 -3.71 -2.14
N ARG A 51 -4.73 -2.50 -1.55
CA ARG A 51 -5.27 -1.31 -2.20
C ARG A 51 -4.48 -0.96 -3.47
N LEU A 52 -3.16 -1.00 -3.42
CA LEU A 52 -2.30 -0.72 -4.58
C LEU A 52 -2.59 -1.68 -5.75
N ARG A 53 -2.69 -2.99 -5.46
CA ARG A 53 -3.02 -4.02 -6.45
C ARG A 53 -4.37 -3.79 -7.12
N LYS A 54 -5.38 -3.35 -6.36
CA LYS A 54 -6.68 -2.99 -6.93
C LYS A 54 -6.58 -1.86 -7.94
N TYR A 55 -5.76 -0.83 -7.67
CA TYR A 55 -5.55 0.26 -8.62
C TYR A 55 -4.76 -0.18 -9.86
N ILE A 56 -3.70 -0.98 -9.68
CA ILE A 56 -2.95 -1.55 -10.81
C ILE A 56 -3.90 -2.33 -11.72
N GLY A 57 -4.64 -3.30 -11.18
CA GLY A 57 -5.57 -4.12 -11.97
C GLY A 57 -6.69 -3.30 -12.64
N ALA A 58 -7.26 -2.32 -11.93
CA ALA A 58 -8.26 -1.43 -12.51
C ALA A 58 -7.71 -0.64 -13.70
N TYR A 59 -6.50 -0.09 -13.59
CA TYR A 59 -5.91 0.71 -14.67
C TYR A 59 -5.37 -0.14 -15.80
N THR A 60 -4.91 -1.37 -15.53
CA THR A 60 -4.63 -2.36 -16.57
C THR A 60 -5.89 -2.63 -17.39
N ALA A 61 -7.05 -2.82 -16.76
CA ALA A 61 -8.31 -3.05 -17.47
C ALA A 61 -8.77 -1.84 -18.29
N VAL A 62 -8.55 -0.61 -17.80
CA VAL A 62 -8.88 0.63 -18.52
C VAL A 62 -7.98 0.81 -19.75
N LEU A 63 -6.68 0.53 -19.63
CA LEU A 63 -5.72 0.71 -20.73
C LEU A 63 -5.76 -0.44 -21.76
N GLY A 64 -6.17 -1.64 -21.34
CA GLY A 64 -6.12 -2.86 -22.14
C GLY A 64 -4.69 -3.41 -22.24
N ARG A 65 -3.78 -2.67 -22.88
CA ARG A 65 -2.35 -2.99 -22.95
C ARG A 65 -1.56 -2.01 -22.08
N VAL A 66 -0.69 -2.56 -21.23
CA VAL A 66 0.23 -1.79 -20.38
C VAL A 66 1.65 -1.99 -20.89
N ASP A 67 2.30 -0.92 -21.34
CA ASP A 67 3.71 -0.93 -21.76
C ASP A 67 4.68 -0.91 -20.58
N ALA A 68 4.32 -0.17 -19.53
CA ALA A 68 5.15 0.01 -18.36
C ALA A 68 4.31 0.30 -17.11
N LEU A 69 4.81 -0.17 -15.97
CA LEU A 69 4.37 0.22 -14.63
C LEU A 69 5.56 0.91 -13.93
N ALA A 70 5.42 2.20 -13.64
CA ALA A 70 6.47 2.97 -12.99
C ALA A 70 6.17 3.14 -11.49
N PHE A 71 7.15 2.83 -10.65
CA PHE A 71 7.14 3.15 -9.22
C PHE A 71 8.02 4.38 -8.99
N THR A 72 7.50 5.36 -8.23
CA THR A 72 8.19 6.62 -7.93
C THR A 72 7.87 7.08 -6.51
N ALA A 73 8.42 8.23 -6.11
CA ALA A 73 8.39 8.80 -4.77
C ALA A 73 9.08 7.91 -3.73
N GLY A 74 9.15 8.39 -2.49
CA GLY A 74 9.97 7.77 -1.45
C GLY A 74 9.78 6.24 -1.30
N VAL A 75 8.54 5.77 -1.16
CA VAL A 75 8.25 4.34 -1.01
C VAL A 75 8.50 3.57 -2.31
N GLY A 76 8.03 4.07 -3.45
CA GLY A 76 8.15 3.36 -4.72
C GLY A 76 9.59 3.22 -5.19
N GLU A 77 10.43 4.22 -4.93
CA GLU A 77 11.85 4.22 -5.30
C GLU A 77 12.67 3.32 -4.37
N ASN A 78 12.42 3.37 -3.06
CA ASN A 78 13.33 2.79 -2.07
C ASN A 78 12.86 1.46 -1.46
N SER A 79 11.61 1.05 -1.67
CA SER A 79 11.08 -0.21 -1.11
C SER A 79 10.91 -1.30 -2.17
N ALA A 80 11.94 -2.12 -2.35
CA ALA A 80 11.85 -3.32 -3.17
C ALA A 80 10.75 -4.30 -2.71
N PRO A 81 10.54 -4.55 -1.39
CA PRO A 81 9.46 -5.42 -0.92
C PRO A 81 8.06 -4.93 -1.33
N VAL A 82 7.82 -3.61 -1.33
CA VAL A 82 6.54 -3.05 -1.79
C VAL A 82 6.33 -3.30 -3.28
N ARG A 83 7.36 -3.07 -4.11
CA ARG A 83 7.25 -3.30 -5.57
C ARG A 83 6.97 -4.77 -5.87
N ALA A 84 7.71 -5.69 -5.24
CA ALA A 84 7.52 -7.12 -5.40
C ALA A 84 6.09 -7.55 -5.01
N ALA A 85 5.63 -7.18 -3.81
CA ALA A 85 4.30 -7.53 -3.33
C ALA A 85 3.16 -6.90 -4.17
N ALA A 86 3.38 -5.71 -4.72
CA ALA A 86 2.42 -5.02 -5.58
C ALA A 86 2.14 -5.76 -6.90
N VAL A 87 3.12 -6.53 -7.42
CA VAL A 87 2.97 -7.27 -8.70
C VAL A 87 2.97 -8.77 -8.54
N ASP A 88 3.15 -9.30 -7.33
CA ASP A 88 3.17 -10.74 -7.06
C ASP A 88 1.94 -11.47 -7.65
N GLY A 89 2.13 -12.57 -8.36
CA GLY A 89 1.03 -13.29 -9.02
C GLY A 89 0.29 -12.54 -10.14
N LEU A 90 0.78 -11.38 -10.62
CA LEU A 90 0.22 -10.65 -11.78
C LEU A 90 0.92 -10.99 -13.10
N THR A 91 1.63 -12.12 -13.17
CA THR A 91 2.31 -12.59 -14.38
C THR A 91 1.34 -12.79 -15.55
N GLY A 92 0.09 -13.17 -15.28
CA GLY A 92 -0.98 -13.26 -16.29
C GLY A 92 -1.38 -11.91 -16.91
N LEU A 93 -1.00 -10.79 -16.28
CA LEU A 93 -1.13 -9.42 -16.81
C LEU A 93 0.18 -8.90 -17.41
N GLY A 94 1.22 -9.75 -17.50
CA GLY A 94 2.55 -9.37 -18.01
C GLY A 94 3.41 -8.59 -17.02
N LEU A 95 3.06 -8.55 -15.73
CA LEU A 95 3.79 -7.80 -14.70
C LEU A 95 4.56 -8.75 -13.77
N ALA A 96 5.85 -8.49 -13.58
CA ALA A 96 6.74 -9.20 -12.65
C ALA A 96 7.95 -8.30 -12.27
N VAL A 97 8.59 -8.59 -11.13
CA VAL A 97 9.82 -7.93 -10.64
C VAL A 97 10.76 -8.97 -10.05
#